data_AF-A0A7W1HDJ6-F1
#
_entry.id   AF-A0A7W1HDJ6-F1
#
_cell.length_a   1.000
_cell.length_b   1.000
_cell.length_c   1.000
_cell.angle_alpha   90.00
_cell.angle_beta   90.00
_cell.angle_gamma   90.00
#
_symmetry.space_group_name_H-M   'P 1'
#
loop_
_entity.id
_entity.type
_entity.pdbx_description
1 polymer ?
#
loop_
_entity_poly.entity_id
_entity_poly.type
_entity_poly.pdbx_seq_one_letter_code
_entity_poly.pdbx_strand_id
1 'polypeptide(L)' 'MAKDVINVDGEDTVVREDTAKSYRGVVWALLSLAAFVIIAAILFFGFGLGSLFSDDLQSPKQIEEKRQ' A
#
# COMPACT_ATOMS: atom_id res chain seq x y z
N MET A 1 19.55 -5.03 -34.49
CA MET A 1 19.16 -5.14 -33.07
C MET A 1 18.74 -3.77 -32.59
N ALA A 2 17.48 -3.61 -32.15
CA ALA A 2 16.97 -2.34 -31.62
C ALA A 2 17.55 -2.07 -30.23
N LYS A 3 17.91 -0.82 -29.98
CA LYS A 3 18.37 -0.32 -28.69
C LYS A 3 17.33 0.65 -28.17
N ASP A 4 17.09 0.65 -26.87
CA ASP A 4 16.17 1.57 -26.20
C ASP A 4 16.93 2.29 -25.07
N VAL A 5 16.43 3.45 -24.66
CA VAL A 5 17.05 4.27 -23.62
C VAL A 5 16.27 4.10 -22.33
N ILE A 6 16.97 3.79 -21.25
CA ILE A 6 16.42 3.79 -19.90
C ILE A 6 17.16 4.79 -19.04
N ASN A 7 16.44 5.48 -18.16
CA ASN A 7 17.06 6.31 -17.13
C ASN A 7 17.31 5.46 -15.89
N VAL A 8 18.56 5.40 -15.46
CA VAL A 8 19.02 4.69 -14.26
C VAL A 8 19.80 5.69 -13.43
N ASP A 9 19.35 5.94 -12.20
CA ASP A 9 20.00 6.86 -11.26
C ASP A 9 20.27 8.27 -11.81
N GLY A 10 19.41 8.75 -12.73
CA GLY A 10 19.55 10.06 -13.37
C GLY A 10 20.39 10.08 -14.63
N GLU A 11 20.98 8.95 -15.03
CA GLU A 11 21.77 8.81 -16.25
C GLU A 11 21.02 8.01 -17.32
N ASP A 12 21.01 8.53 -18.56
CA ASP A 12 20.39 7.86 -19.71
C ASP A 12 21.34 6.80 -20.27
N THR A 13 21.00 5.54 -20.04
CA THR A 13 21.79 4.39 -20.49
C THR A 13 21.12 3.71 -21.69
N VAL A 14 21.90 3.51 -22.76
CA VAL A 14 21.44 2.79 -23.95
C VAL A 14 21.58 1.30 -23.73
N VAL A 15 20.45 0.60 -23.66
CA VAL A 15 20.39 -0.85 -23.43
C VAL A 15 19.69 -1.57 -24.59
N ARG A 16 19.73 -2.90 -24.57
CA ARG A 16 18.93 -3.71 -25.48
C ARG A 16 17.44 -3.55 -25.13
N GLU A 17 16.58 -3.63 -26.15
CA GLU A 17 15.12 -3.55 -25.98
C GLU A 17 14.58 -4.56 -24.94
N ASP A 18 15.09 -5.80 -24.95
CA ASP A 18 14.71 -6.84 -23.96
C ASP A 18 14.96 -6.39 -22.51
N THR A 19 16.08 -5.69 -22.29
CA THR A 19 16.48 -5.17 -20.99
C THR A 19 15.61 -3.98 -20.60
N ALA A 20 15.31 -3.08 -21.53
CA ALA A 20 14.44 -1.93 -21.28
C ALA A 20 13.01 -2.35 -20.90
N LYS A 21 12.46 -3.36 -21.59
CA LYS A 21 11.13 -3.91 -21.27
C LYS A 21 11.11 -4.56 -19.89
N SER A 22 12.14 -5.34 -19.58
CA SER A 22 12.29 -5.98 -18.26
C SER A 22 12.41 -4.95 -17.14
N TYR A 23 13.20 -3.89 -17.36
CA TYR A 23 13.35 -2.78 -16.42
C TYR A 23 12.01 -2.10 -16.09
N ARG A 24 11.25 -1.73 -17.12
CA ARG A 24 9.90 -1.15 -16.93
C ARG A 24 8.99 -2.12 -16.15
N GLY A 25 9.03 -3.41 -16.47
CA GLY A 25 8.25 -4.44 -15.76
C GLY A 25 8.58 -4.52 -14.27
N VAL A 26 9.87 -4.48 -13.91
CA VAL A 26 10.32 -4.48 -12.52
C VAL A 26 9.85 -3.23 -11.78
N VAL A 27 9.93 -2.06 -12.40
CA VAL A 27 9.44 -0.80 -11.82
C VAL A 27 7.94 -0.90 -11.48
N TRP A 28 7.12 -1.41 -12.41
CA TRP A 28 5.68 -1.60 -12.17
C TRP A 28 5.39 -2.63 -11.08
N ALA A 29 6.18 -3.70 -11.00
CA ALA A 29 6.06 -4.69 -9.94
C ALA A 29 6.38 -4.10 -8.57
N LEU A 30 7.45 -3.29 -8.47
CA LEU A 30 7.82 -2.59 -7.24
C LEU A 30 6.76 -1.57 -6.82
N LEU A 31 6.21 -0.80 -7.76
CA LEU A 31 5.12 0.13 -7.48
C LEU A 31 3.87 -0.59 -6.98
N SER A 32 3.52 -1.73 -7.60
CA SER A 32 2.38 -2.55 -7.17
C SER A 32 2.58 -3.13 -5.77
N LEU A 33 3.79 -3.60 -5.47
CA LEU A 33 4.15 -4.11 -4.14
C LEU A 33 4.09 -3.00 -3.08
N ALA A 34 4.64 -1.82 -3.37
CA ALA A 34 4.59 -0.68 -2.46
C ALA A 34 3.14 -0.24 -2.18
N ALA A 35 2.30 -0.16 -3.22
CA ALA A 35 0.89 0.16 -3.07
C ALA A 35 0.14 -0.88 -2.22
N PHE A 36 0.42 -2.17 -2.42
CA PHE A 36 -0.15 -3.24 -1.60
C PHE A 36 0.22 -3.09 -0.12
N VAL A 37 1.49 -2.83 0.18
CA VAL A 37 1.96 -2.62 1.56
C VAL A 37 1.28 -1.41 2.21
N ILE A 38 1.14 -0.30 1.48
CA ILE A 38 0.47 0.91 1.97
C ILE A 38 -1.00 0.61 2.27
N ILE A 39 -1.73 -0.05 1.35
CA ILE A 39 -3.14 -0.40 1.56
C ILE A 39 -3.28 -1.34 2.75
N ALA A 40 -2.44 -2.38 2.85
CA ALA A 40 -2.45 -3.31 3.97
C ALA A 40 -2.20 -2.59 5.30
N ALA A 41 -1.26 -1.64 5.35
CA ALA A 41 -1.02 -0.81 6.52
C ALA A 41 -2.24 0.06 6.87
N ILE A 42 -2.85 0.71 5.87
CA ILE A 42 -4.06 1.53 6.08
C ILE A 42 -5.22 0.67 6.61
N LEU A 43 -5.40 -0.54 6.09
CA LEU A 43 -6.45 -1.44 6.59
C LEU A 43 -6.13 -1.93 8.00
N PHE A 44 -4.89 -2.33 8.25
CA PHE A 44 -4.45 -2.81 9.56
C PHE A 44 -4.58 -1.74 10.64
N PHE A 45 -4.09 -0.51 10.39
CA PHE A 45 -4.18 0.58 11.35
C PHE A 45 -5.55 1.23 11.32
N GLY A 46 -6.15 1.52 10.17
CA GLY A 46 -7.47 2.14 10.08
C GLY A 46 -8.57 1.29 10.73
N PHE A 47 -8.55 -0.03 10.51
CA PHE A 47 -9.53 -0.94 11.11
C PHE A 47 -9.09 -1.46 12.49
N GLY A 48 -7.81 -1.79 12.68
CA GLY A 48 -7.31 -2.37 13.92
C GLY A 48 -7.13 -1.34 15.04
N LEU A 49 -6.69 -0.11 14.75
CA LEU A 49 -6.70 0.96 15.76
C LEU A 49 -8.14 1.42 16.02
N GLY A 50 -8.96 1.49 14.98
CA GLY A 50 -10.39 1.77 15.10
C GLY A 50 -11.07 0.81 16.07
N SER A 51 -10.91 -0.51 15.92
CA SER A 51 -11.55 -1.49 16.80
C SER A 51 -10.98 -1.52 18.23
N LEU A 52 -9.69 -1.26 18.42
CA LEU A 52 -9.07 -1.20 19.75
C LEU A 52 -9.42 0.08 20.53
N PHE A 53 -9.70 1.19 19.84
CA PHE A 53 -10.15 2.45 20.43
C PHE A 53 -11.67 2.64 20.36
N SER A 54 -12.40 1.72 19.71
CA SER A 54 -13.86 1.61 19.77
C SER A 54 -14.31 0.86 21.03
N ASP A 55 -13.75 1.22 22.18
CA ASP A 55 -14.35 0.96 23.49
C ASP A 55 -15.54 1.93 23.72
N ASP A 56 -16.33 2.19 22.67
CA ASP A 56 -17.56 2.98 22.78
C ASP A 56 -18.73 2.09 23.22
N LEU A 57 -18.63 1.73 24.51
CA LEU A 57 -19.65 1.98 25.53
C LEU A 57 -21.02 1.32 25.38
N GLN A 58 -21.09 -0.01 25.47
CA GLN A 58 -22.17 -0.62 26.25
C GLN A 58 -21.69 -0.84 27.69
N SER A 59 -21.50 0.25 28.43
CA SER A 59 -21.43 0.14 29.88
C SER A 59 -22.77 -0.39 30.38
N PRO A 60 -22.82 -1.46 31.19
CA PRO A 60 -24.07 -2.01 31.72
C PRO A 60 -24.93 -0.97 32.45
N LYS A 61 -24.35 0.16 32.89
CA LYS A 61 -25.07 1.29 33.46
C LYS A 61 -26.09 1.95 32.52
N GLN A 62 -25.84 2.00 31.21
CA GLN A 62 -26.77 2.63 30.25
C GLN A 62 -28.01 1.77 29.95
N ILE A 63 -27.93 0.46 30.22
CA ILE A 63 -29.05 -0.47 30.02
C ILE A 63 -30.02 -0.42 31.22
N GLU A 64 -29.52 -0.11 32.42
CA GLU A 64 -30.35 0.02 33.63
C GLU A 64 -31.16 1.33 33.67
N GLU A 65 -30.58 2.44 33.20
CA GLU A 65 -31.26 3.75 33.19
C GLU A 65 -32.39 3.83 32.15
N LYS A 66 -32.31 3.05 31.07
CA LYS A 66 -33.35 2.97 30.03
C LYS A 66 -34.51 2.03 30.40
N ARG A 67 -34.40 1.31 31.52
CA ARG A 67 -35.38 0.31 32.00
C ARG A 67 -36.18 0.79 33.22
N GLN A 68 -35.83 1.94 33.79
CA GLN A 68 -36.64 2.67 34.78
C GLN A 68 -37.54 3.67 34.07
#